data_AF-A0A538NXI0-F1
#
_entry.id   AF-A0A538NXI0-F1
#
_cell.length_a   1.000
_cell.length_b   1.000
_cell.length_c   1.000
_cell.angle_alpha   90.00
_cell.angle_beta   90.00
_cell.angle_gamma   90.00
#
_symmetry.space_group_name_H-M   'P 1'
#
loop_
_entity.id
_entity.type
_entity.pdbx_description
1 polymer ?
#
loop_
_entity_poly.entity_id
_entity_poly.type
_entity_poly.pdbx_seq_one_letter_code
_entity_poly.pdbx_strand_id
1 'polypeptide(L)'
;MANVFLYDLQTETTTLVSFNRDRSGGGNGTSDSPSISSDGRYVGFRSSASDLAAGDTNGREDIFLFDRLTGTNRLVSLNQAGAGTGNDRSATPVISANGAVVAFRSLADDLVADDSNETQDVFVFRVPVVTFTDTDGDGMDDAWEMAYFGNLSRDGSGDFDGDDLSDLVEFRSGTDPMSKASGFRVQATVSLNTGQTTITWTAGPGRIYRAQYKDDLNETAWHNLSGGVGIDGNTGICVDNSAGDSNQRFYRVTLVE
;
A
#
# COMPACT_ATOMS: atom_id res chain seq x y z
N MET A 1 3.68 24.74 -3.25
CA MET A 1 2.60 23.92 -2.67
C MET A 1 3.23 22.94 -1.70
N ALA A 2 2.63 22.72 -0.53
CA ALA A 2 3.11 21.71 0.40
C ALA A 2 2.59 20.32 0.01
N ASN A 3 3.35 19.28 0.33
CA ASN A 3 3.00 17.89 0.10
C ASN A 3 3.10 17.12 1.42
N VAL A 4 2.40 15.99 1.48
CA VAL A 4 2.53 15.03 2.57
C VAL A 4 3.39 13.87 2.08
N PHE A 5 4.37 13.49 2.88
CA PHE A 5 5.24 12.35 2.66
C PHE A 5 5.15 11.40 3.86
N LEU A 6 5.23 10.10 3.59
CA LEU A 6 5.42 9.06 4.58
C LEU A 6 6.89 8.65 4.58
N TYR A 7 7.52 8.67 5.76
CA TYR A 7 8.87 8.16 5.94
C TYR A 7 8.81 6.86 6.73
N ASP A 8 9.30 5.79 6.12
CA ASP A 8 9.40 4.47 6.74
C ASP A 8 10.80 4.30 7.34
N LEU A 9 10.86 4.10 8.65
CA LEU A 9 12.13 3.93 9.38
C LEU A 9 12.74 2.53 9.24
N GLN A 10 11.96 1.53 8.85
CA GLN A 10 12.46 0.17 8.66
C GLN A 10 13.17 0.03 7.32
N THR A 11 12.63 0.67 6.28
CA THR A 11 13.18 0.64 4.92
C THR A 11 13.97 1.89 4.57
N GLU A 12 13.95 2.91 5.43
CA GLU A 12 14.55 4.24 5.21
C GLU A 12 14.03 4.94 3.94
N THR A 13 12.81 4.61 3.51
CA THR A 13 12.21 5.15 2.28
C THR A 13 11.27 6.31 2.56
N THR A 14 11.27 7.30 1.67
CA THR A 14 10.28 8.38 1.64
C THR A 14 9.30 8.18 0.49
N THR A 15 8.01 8.10 0.79
CA THR A 15 6.93 7.98 -0.19
C THR A 15 6.11 9.26 -0.21
N LEU A 16 5.93 9.87 -1.38
CA LEU A 16 4.94 10.92 -1.57
C LEU A 16 3.55 10.29 -1.44
N VAL A 17 2.73 10.75 -0.49
CA VAL A 17 1.35 10.24 -0.34
C VAL A 17 0.33 11.16 -0.99
N SER A 18 0.60 12.47 -1.05
CA SER A 18 -0.27 13.44 -1.73
C SER A 18 0.02 13.53 -3.24
N PHE A 19 0.12 12.39 -3.92
CA PHE A 19 0.33 12.32 -5.37
C PHE A 19 -0.99 12.49 -6.14
N ASN A 20 -0.87 13.01 -7.36
CA ASN A 20 -1.99 13.11 -8.28
C ASN A 20 -2.38 11.72 -8.84
N ARG A 21 -3.63 11.58 -9.29
CA ARG A 21 -4.23 10.30 -9.68
C ARG A 21 -3.47 9.57 -10.79
N ASP A 22 -2.81 10.31 -11.69
CA ASP A 22 -2.01 9.75 -12.79
C ASP A 22 -0.57 9.37 -12.37
N ARG A 23 -0.21 9.62 -11.09
CA ARG A 23 1.10 9.35 -10.49
C ARG A 23 2.27 10.06 -11.20
N SER A 24 2.00 11.16 -11.90
CA SER A 24 3.04 11.98 -12.53
C SER A 24 3.76 12.91 -11.54
N GLY A 25 3.20 13.11 -10.33
CA GLY A 25 3.82 13.94 -9.30
C GLY A 25 2.91 14.20 -8.09
N GLY A 26 3.19 15.28 -7.36
CA GLY A 26 2.31 15.78 -6.31
C GLY A 26 1.02 16.38 -6.88
N GLY A 27 -0.01 16.46 -6.05
CA GLY A 27 -1.25 17.13 -6.41
C GLY A 27 -1.07 18.58 -6.83
N ASN A 28 -2.04 19.09 -7.57
CA ASN A 28 -2.09 20.47 -8.06
C ASN A 28 -2.44 21.53 -6.99
N GLY A 29 -2.39 21.16 -5.70
CA GLY A 29 -2.78 21.98 -4.56
C GLY A 29 -1.95 21.70 -3.32
N THR A 30 -2.23 22.41 -2.23
CA THR A 30 -1.48 22.25 -0.97
C THR A 30 -2.07 21.11 -0.15
N SER A 31 -1.21 20.21 0.31
CA SER A 31 -1.58 19.14 1.24
C SER A 31 -0.93 19.35 2.61
N ASP A 32 -1.71 19.18 3.68
CA ASP A 32 -1.29 19.42 5.07
C ASP A 32 -2.05 18.55 6.08
N SER A 33 -1.79 18.78 7.37
CA SER A 33 -2.50 18.15 8.50
C SER A 33 -2.53 16.60 8.47
N PRO A 34 -1.40 15.91 8.30
CA PRO A 34 -1.38 14.46 8.25
C PRO A 34 -1.71 13.81 9.60
N SER A 35 -2.39 12.67 9.55
CA SER A 35 -2.64 11.75 10.65
C SER A 35 -2.43 10.33 10.14
N ILE A 36 -1.90 9.43 10.97
CA ILE A 36 -1.50 8.07 10.57
C ILE A 36 -2.04 7.04 11.55
N SER A 37 -2.48 5.88 11.06
CA SER A 37 -2.83 4.72 11.88
C SER A 37 -1.60 4.13 12.58
N SER A 38 -1.80 3.39 13.68
CA SER A 38 -0.68 2.84 14.47
C SER A 38 0.14 1.79 13.73
N ASP A 39 -0.46 1.11 12.74
CA ASP A 39 0.19 0.18 11.83
C ASP A 39 0.81 0.88 10.60
N GLY A 40 0.63 2.20 10.44
CA GLY A 40 1.16 2.93 9.29
C GLY A 40 0.45 2.66 7.96
N ARG A 41 -0.57 1.80 7.93
CA ARG A 41 -1.30 1.46 6.70
C ARG A 41 -2.07 2.64 6.12
N TYR A 42 -2.70 3.44 6.97
CA TYR A 42 -3.58 4.52 6.55
C TYR A 42 -2.99 5.88 6.92
N VAL A 43 -2.91 6.79 5.94
CA VAL A 43 -2.52 8.19 6.16
C VAL A 43 -3.65 9.10 5.72
N GLY A 44 -4.26 9.80 6.68
CA GLY A 44 -5.32 10.78 6.45
C GLY A 44 -4.72 12.17 6.39
N PHE A 45 -5.11 12.98 5.42
CA PHE A 45 -4.57 14.32 5.26
C PHE A 45 -5.59 15.26 4.60
N ARG A 46 -5.39 16.56 4.77
CA ARG A 46 -6.18 17.59 4.09
C ARG A 46 -5.48 18.00 2.81
N SER A 47 -6.22 18.23 1.73
CA SER A 47 -5.65 18.77 0.49
C SER A 47 -6.59 19.73 -0.20
N SER A 48 -6.04 20.78 -0.82
CA SER A 48 -6.75 21.68 -1.74
C SER A 48 -6.60 21.26 -3.21
N ALA A 49 -6.08 20.06 -3.45
CA ALA A 49 -5.72 19.58 -4.78
C ALA A 49 -6.87 18.77 -5.39
N SER A 50 -7.33 19.17 -6.58
CA SER A 50 -8.49 18.57 -7.26
C SER A 50 -8.17 17.30 -8.06
N ASP A 51 -6.91 16.87 -8.05
CA ASP A 51 -6.42 15.77 -8.89
C ASP A 51 -5.91 14.56 -8.10
N LEU A 52 -6.15 14.49 -6.78
CA LEU A 52 -5.74 13.36 -5.93
C LEU A 52 -6.65 12.14 -6.06
N ALA A 53 -7.95 12.35 -6.26
CA ALA A 53 -8.93 11.27 -6.40
C ALA A 53 -10.02 11.66 -7.41
N ALA A 54 -10.79 10.67 -7.89
CA ALA A 54 -11.99 10.96 -8.65
C ALA A 54 -13.09 11.57 -7.75
N GLY A 55 -13.93 12.43 -8.32
CA GLY A 55 -15.08 13.03 -7.62
C GLY A 55 -14.77 14.31 -6.85
N ASP A 56 -13.52 14.76 -6.82
CA ASP A 56 -13.16 16.08 -6.29
C ASP A 56 -13.52 17.19 -7.28
N THR A 57 -14.52 17.99 -6.94
CA THR A 57 -15.12 18.96 -7.89
C THR A 57 -15.46 20.33 -7.29
N ASN A 58 -15.36 20.52 -5.97
CA ASN A 58 -15.78 21.77 -5.31
C ASN A 58 -14.69 22.87 -5.34
N GLY A 59 -13.43 22.53 -5.63
CA GLY A 59 -12.30 23.47 -5.57
C GLY A 59 -12.00 23.98 -4.15
N ARG A 60 -12.37 23.23 -3.12
CA ARG A 60 -12.12 23.51 -1.70
C ARG A 60 -11.13 22.51 -1.13
N GLU A 61 -10.79 22.67 0.14
CA GLU A 61 -9.96 21.70 0.83
C GLU A 61 -10.79 20.52 1.33
N ASP A 62 -10.33 19.32 1.01
CA ASP A 62 -11.00 18.08 1.29
C ASP A 62 -10.10 17.13 2.08
N ILE A 63 -10.72 16.10 2.66
CA ILE A 63 -10.01 15.06 3.40
C ILE A 63 -9.76 13.88 2.48
N PHE A 64 -8.51 13.45 2.44
CA PHE A 64 -8.08 12.28 1.70
C PHE A 64 -7.52 11.23 2.66
N LEU A 65 -7.64 9.97 2.27
CA LEU A 65 -7.05 8.81 2.93
C LEU A 65 -6.20 8.05 1.92
N PHE A 66 -4.90 7.98 2.19
CA PHE A 66 -3.99 7.08 1.50
C PHE A 66 -4.04 5.71 2.17
N ASP A 67 -4.38 4.67 1.40
CA ASP A 67 -4.21 3.27 1.83
C ASP A 67 -2.92 2.72 1.21
N ARG A 68 -1.97 2.35 2.08
CA ARG A 68 -0.68 1.82 1.67
C ARG A 68 -0.80 0.46 0.98
N LEU A 69 -1.83 -0.33 1.30
CA LEU A 69 -2.03 -1.66 0.71
C LEU A 69 -2.42 -1.55 -0.77
N THR A 70 -3.37 -0.69 -1.10
CA THR A 70 -3.81 -0.45 -2.49
C THR A 70 -2.95 0.58 -3.19
N GLY A 71 -2.18 1.38 -2.44
CA GLY A 71 -1.38 2.47 -2.94
C GLY A 71 -2.20 3.58 -3.58
N THR A 72 -3.40 3.87 -3.07
CA THR A 72 -4.33 4.85 -3.66
C THR A 72 -4.80 5.89 -2.66
N ASN A 73 -5.08 7.10 -3.16
CA ASN A 73 -5.78 8.16 -2.42
C ASN A 73 -7.29 8.03 -2.62
N ARG A 74 -8.02 8.10 -1.51
CA ARG A 74 -9.48 8.12 -1.47
C ARG A 74 -9.96 9.45 -0.90
N LEU A 75 -10.94 10.07 -1.56
CA LEU A 75 -11.70 11.18 -0.98
C LEU A 75 -12.61 10.68 0.15
N VAL A 76 -12.53 11.33 1.31
CA VAL A 76 -13.23 10.99 2.56
C VAL A 76 -14.37 11.94 2.86
N SER A 77 -14.21 13.24 2.59
CA SER A 77 -15.25 14.27 2.75
C SER A 77 -16.25 14.26 1.60
N LEU A 78 -16.90 13.11 1.40
CA LEU A 78 -17.90 12.91 0.36
C LEU A 78 -19.23 13.56 0.75
N ASN A 79 -19.96 14.08 -0.23
CA ASN A 79 -21.37 14.39 -0.06
C ASN A 79 -22.19 13.13 0.25
N GLN A 80 -23.43 13.33 0.67
CA GLN A 80 -24.35 12.28 1.11
C GLN A 80 -24.58 11.20 0.03
N ALA A 81 -24.47 11.54 -1.25
CA ALA A 81 -24.61 10.58 -2.35
C ALA A 81 -23.39 9.67 -2.52
N GLY A 82 -22.25 10.00 -1.88
CA GLY A 82 -21.01 9.24 -1.95
C GLY A 82 -20.28 9.32 -3.30
N ALA A 83 -20.73 10.21 -4.20
CA ALA A 83 -20.26 10.29 -5.58
C ALA A 83 -19.36 11.51 -5.87
N GLY A 84 -19.21 12.43 -4.91
CA GLY A 84 -18.36 13.60 -5.04
C GLY A 84 -18.09 14.27 -3.70
N THR A 85 -17.30 15.33 -3.70
CA THR A 85 -16.99 16.15 -2.51
C THR A 85 -18.24 16.76 -1.90
N GLY A 86 -18.14 17.08 -0.60
CA GLY A 86 -19.05 18.05 0.02
C GLY A 86 -18.95 19.43 -0.63
N ASN A 87 -19.94 20.28 -0.36
CA ASN A 87 -20.09 21.58 -0.99
C ASN A 87 -19.26 22.73 -0.38
N ASP A 88 -18.54 22.47 0.73
CA ASP A 88 -17.61 23.41 1.36
C ASP A 88 -16.39 22.68 1.97
N ARG A 89 -15.45 23.45 2.53
CA ARG A 89 -14.16 22.96 3.03
C ARG A 89 -14.29 22.02 4.23
N SER A 90 -13.42 21.03 4.23
CA SER A 90 -13.14 20.13 5.34
C SER A 90 -11.74 20.37 5.92
N ALA A 91 -11.55 20.03 7.20
CA ALA A 91 -10.31 20.32 7.91
C ALA A 91 -9.97 19.31 9.02
N THR A 92 -8.66 19.10 9.16
CA THR A 92 -8.00 18.40 10.29
C THR A 92 -8.54 16.98 10.51
N PRO A 93 -8.06 16.00 9.71
CA PRO A 93 -8.39 14.61 9.96
C PRO A 93 -7.62 14.07 11.16
N VAL A 94 -8.23 13.15 11.89
CA VAL A 94 -7.59 12.29 12.87
C VAL A 94 -8.02 10.84 12.64
N ILE A 95 -7.05 9.93 12.59
CA ILE A 95 -7.28 8.50 12.38
C ILE A 95 -7.25 7.75 13.70
N SER A 96 -8.19 6.82 13.90
CA SER A 96 -8.17 5.88 15.01
C SER A 96 -6.95 4.96 14.92
N ALA A 97 -6.35 4.58 16.05
CA ALA A 97 -5.15 3.73 16.10
C ALA A 97 -5.22 2.48 15.20
N ASN A 98 -6.37 1.81 15.14
CA ASN A 98 -6.61 0.62 14.32
C ASN A 98 -7.01 0.91 12.86
N GLY A 99 -6.93 2.15 12.40
CA GLY A 99 -7.27 2.57 11.03
C GLY A 99 -8.75 2.51 10.65
N ALA A 100 -9.66 2.08 11.54
CA ALA A 100 -11.06 1.83 11.19
C ALA A 100 -11.89 3.10 10.97
N VAL A 101 -11.44 4.24 11.49
CA VAL A 101 -12.22 5.48 11.53
C VAL A 101 -11.34 6.70 11.27
N VAL A 102 -11.83 7.62 10.44
CA VAL A 102 -11.31 8.98 10.25
C VAL A 102 -12.35 9.95 10.80
N ALA A 103 -12.00 10.75 11.82
CA ALA A 103 -12.82 11.88 12.25
C ALA A 103 -12.25 13.18 11.68
N PHE A 104 -13.10 14.10 11.26
CA PHE A 104 -12.68 15.37 10.67
C PHE A 104 -13.76 16.44 10.88
N ARG A 105 -13.41 17.70 10.63
CA ARG A 105 -14.37 18.80 10.69
C ARG A 105 -14.77 19.23 9.29
N SER A 106 -16.01 19.66 9.08
CA SER A 106 -16.44 20.21 7.79
C SER A 106 -17.41 21.36 7.96
N LEU A 107 -17.38 22.31 7.02
CA LEU A 107 -18.41 23.34 6.83
C LEU A 107 -19.47 22.93 5.80
N ALA A 108 -19.27 21.81 5.12
CA ALA A 108 -20.19 21.34 4.10
C ALA A 108 -21.47 20.80 4.75
N ASP A 109 -22.61 21.32 4.32
CA ASP A 109 -23.95 20.98 4.83
C ASP A 109 -24.58 19.78 4.10
N ASP A 110 -23.84 19.17 3.17
CA ASP A 110 -24.31 18.09 2.31
C ASP A 110 -23.58 16.75 2.51
N LEU A 111 -22.78 16.60 3.58
CA LEU A 111 -22.10 15.34 3.91
C LEU A 111 -23.08 14.27 4.44
N VAL A 112 -24.11 14.69 5.15
CA VAL A 112 -25.15 13.83 5.72
C VAL A 112 -26.51 14.51 5.61
N ALA A 113 -27.58 13.72 5.69
CA ALA A 113 -28.92 14.29 5.77
C ALA A 113 -29.08 15.17 7.01
N ASP A 114 -29.90 16.21 6.88
CA ASP A 114 -30.34 17.08 7.97
C ASP A 114 -29.24 17.95 8.63
N ASP A 115 -28.05 18.03 8.03
CA ASP A 115 -27.09 19.07 8.37
C ASP A 115 -27.54 20.40 7.75
N SER A 116 -28.08 21.29 8.57
CA SER A 116 -28.79 22.50 8.11
C SER A 116 -28.46 23.74 8.94
N ASN A 117 -27.48 23.63 9.82
CA ASN A 117 -27.11 24.71 10.73
C ASN A 117 -26.08 25.69 10.10
N GLU A 118 -25.57 25.39 8.90
CA GLU A 118 -24.54 26.13 8.15
C GLU A 118 -23.28 26.43 8.99
N THR A 119 -22.97 25.56 9.96
CA THR A 119 -21.85 25.71 10.89
C THR A 119 -20.88 24.55 10.77
N GLN A 120 -19.70 24.70 11.37
CA GLN A 120 -18.67 23.67 11.30
C GLN A 120 -19.00 22.53 12.26
N ASP A 121 -19.23 21.35 11.70
CA ASP A 121 -19.54 20.13 12.45
C ASP A 121 -18.39 19.11 12.40
N VAL A 122 -18.49 18.09 13.27
CA VAL A 122 -17.55 16.97 13.32
C VAL A 122 -18.19 15.75 12.69
N PHE A 123 -17.53 15.22 11.67
CA PHE A 123 -17.96 14.05 10.91
C PHE A 123 -17.03 12.88 11.16
N VAL A 124 -17.56 11.69 10.91
CA VAL A 124 -16.84 10.44 11.05
C VAL A 124 -17.02 9.62 9.79
N PHE A 125 -15.91 9.31 9.13
CA PHE A 125 -15.86 8.34 8.06
C PHE A 125 -15.38 7.00 8.60
N ARG A 126 -16.16 5.95 8.36
CA ARG A 126 -15.74 4.58 8.64
C ARG A 126 -14.94 4.08 7.45
N VAL A 127 -13.66 3.79 7.68
CA VAL A 127 -12.81 3.21 6.66
C VAL A 127 -13.38 1.82 6.35
N PRO A 128 -13.82 1.57 5.11
CA PRO A 128 -14.28 0.25 4.75
C PRO A 128 -13.14 -0.71 5.00
N VAL A 129 -13.40 -1.76 5.77
CA VAL A 129 -12.52 -2.92 5.75
C VAL A 129 -12.49 -3.35 4.29
N VAL A 130 -11.31 -3.39 3.69
CA VAL A 130 -11.13 -4.01 2.38
C VAL A 130 -11.50 -5.48 2.57
N THR A 131 -12.77 -5.80 2.39
CA THR A 131 -13.24 -7.15 2.20
C THR A 131 -12.85 -7.47 0.77
N PHE A 132 -11.81 -8.28 0.61
CA PHE A 132 -11.55 -8.94 -0.65
C PHE A 132 -12.84 -9.65 -1.03
N THR A 133 -13.51 -9.15 -2.06
CA THR A 133 -14.72 -9.81 -2.54
C THR A 133 -14.17 -10.86 -3.47
N ASP A 134 -14.25 -12.10 -3.04
CA ASP A 134 -13.78 -13.28 -3.77
C ASP A 134 -15.04 -14.09 -4.05
N THR A 135 -15.71 -13.76 -5.15
CA THR A 135 -17.05 -14.28 -5.45
C THR A 135 -17.00 -15.76 -5.80
N ASP A 136 -15.92 -16.23 -6.42
CA ASP A 136 -15.75 -17.62 -6.84
C ASP A 136 -14.90 -18.46 -5.87
N GLY A 137 -14.30 -17.84 -4.86
CA GLY A 137 -13.68 -18.48 -3.70
C GLY A 137 -12.28 -19.05 -3.98
N ASP A 138 -11.59 -18.50 -4.96
CA ASP A 138 -10.30 -19.00 -5.44
C ASP A 138 -9.08 -18.35 -4.73
N GLY A 139 -9.34 -17.32 -3.93
CA GLY A 139 -8.35 -16.59 -3.16
C GLY A 139 -7.74 -15.38 -3.88
N MET A 140 -8.28 -14.98 -5.03
CA MET A 140 -8.03 -13.70 -5.69
C MET A 140 -9.19 -12.73 -5.41
N ASP A 141 -8.94 -11.42 -5.56
CA ASP A 141 -9.96 -10.40 -5.35
C ASP A 141 -10.66 -10.07 -6.68
N ASP A 142 -11.99 -10.02 -6.68
CA ASP A 142 -12.82 -9.75 -7.85
C ASP A 142 -12.36 -8.48 -8.58
N ALA A 143 -12.00 -7.43 -7.84
CA ALA A 143 -11.56 -6.17 -8.43
C ALA A 143 -10.20 -6.31 -9.15
N TRP A 144 -9.30 -7.12 -8.62
CA TRP A 144 -8.01 -7.43 -9.23
C TRP A 144 -8.20 -8.27 -10.49
N GLU A 145 -9.01 -9.33 -10.43
CA GLU A 145 -9.34 -10.16 -11.58
C GLU A 145 -10.05 -9.37 -12.69
N MET A 146 -11.00 -8.52 -12.33
CA MET A 146 -11.68 -7.65 -13.29
C MET A 146 -10.73 -6.62 -13.93
N ALA A 147 -9.72 -6.13 -13.19
CA ALA A 147 -8.75 -5.19 -13.70
C ALA A 147 -7.80 -5.83 -14.73
N TYR A 148 -7.36 -7.07 -14.50
CA TYR A 148 -6.37 -7.74 -15.34
C TYR A 148 -6.98 -8.66 -16.41
N PHE A 149 -8.05 -9.37 -16.07
CA PHE A 149 -8.65 -10.41 -16.93
C PHE A 149 -10.05 -10.05 -17.43
N GLY A 150 -10.71 -9.07 -16.80
CA GLY A 150 -12.04 -8.60 -17.19
C GLY A 150 -13.18 -9.59 -16.90
N ASN A 151 -12.92 -10.63 -16.11
CA ASN A 151 -13.90 -11.62 -15.64
C ASN A 151 -13.37 -12.36 -14.40
N LEU A 152 -14.25 -13.11 -13.73
CA LEU A 152 -14.01 -13.88 -12.49
C LEU A 152 -13.98 -15.40 -12.75
N SER A 153 -13.34 -15.84 -13.84
CA SER A 153 -13.35 -17.27 -14.22
C SER A 153 -12.00 -17.95 -14.09
N ARG A 154 -10.97 -17.19 -13.71
CA ARG A 154 -9.62 -17.74 -13.52
C ARG A 154 -9.49 -18.11 -12.06
N ASP A 155 -9.04 -19.33 -11.79
CA ASP A 155 -8.90 -19.89 -10.44
C ASP A 155 -7.52 -19.63 -9.80
N GLY A 156 -6.76 -18.70 -10.38
CA GLY A 156 -5.43 -18.30 -9.92
C GLY A 156 -4.31 -19.33 -10.16
N SER A 157 -4.62 -20.50 -10.72
CA SER A 157 -3.64 -21.56 -10.99
C SER A 157 -2.89 -21.41 -12.32
N GLY A 158 -3.41 -20.57 -13.22
CA GLY A 158 -2.78 -20.22 -14.48
C GLY A 158 -1.59 -19.29 -14.31
N ASP A 159 -0.83 -19.12 -15.39
CA ASP A 159 0.29 -18.19 -15.54
C ASP A 159 -0.01 -17.34 -16.78
N PHE A 160 -0.65 -16.18 -16.58
CA PHE A 160 -1.22 -15.41 -17.68
C PHE A 160 -0.15 -14.82 -18.59
N ASP A 161 0.91 -14.25 -18.03
CA ASP A 161 1.96 -13.64 -18.82
C ASP A 161 3.00 -14.65 -19.31
N GLY A 162 3.14 -15.82 -18.67
CA GLY A 162 4.06 -16.89 -19.04
C GLY A 162 5.45 -16.73 -18.42
N ASP A 163 5.52 -16.28 -17.17
CA ASP A 163 6.76 -16.07 -16.42
C ASP A 163 7.06 -17.18 -15.38
N ASP A 164 6.28 -18.26 -15.36
CA ASP A 164 6.38 -19.36 -14.39
C ASP A 164 5.92 -19.01 -12.96
N LEU A 165 5.29 -17.85 -12.73
CA LEU A 165 4.50 -17.56 -11.53
C LEU A 165 3.02 -17.75 -11.83
N SER A 166 2.26 -18.27 -10.87
CA SER A 166 0.82 -18.36 -11.03
C SER A 166 0.16 -17.02 -10.72
N ASP A 167 -0.97 -16.73 -11.36
CA ASP A 167 -1.75 -15.50 -11.16
C ASP A 167 -2.06 -15.26 -9.67
N LEU A 168 -2.32 -16.32 -8.90
CA LEU A 168 -2.52 -16.25 -7.45
C LEU A 168 -1.25 -15.85 -6.67
N VAL A 169 -0.08 -16.36 -7.09
CA VAL A 169 1.20 -15.95 -6.50
C VAL A 169 1.46 -14.48 -6.80
N GLU A 170 1.11 -14.05 -8.01
CA GLU A 170 1.26 -12.67 -8.42
C GLU A 170 0.32 -11.73 -7.68
N PHE A 171 -0.96 -12.10 -7.53
CA PHE A 171 -1.91 -11.39 -6.68
C PHE A 171 -1.37 -11.22 -5.25
N ARG A 172 -0.94 -12.33 -4.62
CA ARG A 172 -0.38 -12.31 -3.26
C ARG A 172 0.91 -11.50 -3.15
N SER A 173 1.71 -11.52 -4.20
CA SER A 173 2.96 -10.76 -4.31
C SER A 173 2.76 -9.33 -4.86
N GLY A 174 1.51 -8.98 -5.19
CA GLY A 174 1.06 -7.85 -6.02
C GLY A 174 2.03 -7.44 -7.10
N THR A 175 2.39 -8.43 -7.89
CA THR A 175 3.03 -8.25 -9.18
C THR A 175 1.97 -8.09 -10.26
N ASP A 176 2.40 -7.77 -11.47
CA ASP A 176 1.51 -7.49 -12.59
C ASP A 176 1.41 -8.76 -13.45
N PRO A 177 0.25 -9.45 -13.46
CA PRO A 177 0.09 -10.72 -14.17
C PRO A 177 0.03 -10.57 -15.69
N MET A 178 0.19 -9.36 -16.20
CA MET A 178 0.29 -9.07 -17.63
C MET A 178 1.74 -8.85 -18.08
N SER A 179 2.72 -8.94 -17.17
CA SER A 179 4.09 -8.49 -17.41
C SER A 179 5.12 -9.43 -16.81
N LYS A 180 5.76 -10.21 -17.68
CA LYS A 180 6.84 -11.15 -17.28
C LYS A 180 8.00 -10.52 -16.51
N ALA A 181 8.15 -9.20 -16.60
CA ALA A 181 9.16 -8.45 -15.88
C ALA A 181 8.78 -8.13 -14.43
N SER A 182 7.52 -8.37 -14.05
CA SER A 182 6.93 -8.00 -12.78
C SER A 182 7.05 -9.10 -11.71
N GLY A 183 7.53 -10.30 -12.02
CA GLY A 183 7.51 -11.42 -11.09
C GLY A 183 8.37 -11.27 -9.83
N PHE A 184 7.86 -11.74 -8.68
CA PHE A 184 8.58 -11.79 -7.40
C PHE A 184 9.53 -12.99 -7.37
N ARG A 185 10.83 -12.74 -7.59
CA ARG A 185 11.86 -13.79 -7.64
C ARG A 185 12.93 -13.52 -6.59
N VAL A 186 13.30 -14.54 -5.83
CA VAL A 186 14.38 -14.45 -4.84
C VAL A 186 15.61 -15.17 -5.38
N GLN A 187 16.76 -14.50 -5.32
CA GLN A 187 18.07 -15.05 -5.67
C GLN A 187 19.02 -14.88 -4.49
N ALA A 188 19.86 -15.88 -4.23
CA ALA A 188 20.93 -15.81 -3.25
C ALA A 188 22.28 -16.05 -3.93
N THR A 189 23.24 -15.16 -3.69
CA THR A 189 24.60 -15.25 -4.25
C THR A 189 25.60 -15.25 -3.11
N VAL A 190 26.52 -16.23 -3.10
CA VAL A 190 27.54 -16.38 -2.06
C VAL A 190 28.89 -15.86 -2.57
N SER A 191 29.50 -14.94 -1.82
CA SER A 191 30.88 -14.51 -2.04
C SER A 191 31.84 -15.55 -1.45
N LEU A 192 32.54 -16.28 -2.33
CA LEU A 192 33.49 -17.33 -1.92
C LEU A 192 34.71 -16.78 -1.15
N ASN A 193 35.00 -15.49 -1.25
CA ASN A 193 36.15 -14.87 -0.57
C ASN A 193 35.84 -14.47 0.87
N THR A 194 34.57 -14.21 1.18
CA THR A 194 34.14 -13.69 2.50
C THR A 194 33.15 -14.60 3.21
N GLY A 195 32.56 -15.59 2.54
CA GLY A 195 31.46 -16.41 3.08
C GLY A 195 30.15 -15.65 3.22
N GLN A 196 30.10 -14.39 2.79
CA GLN A 196 28.91 -13.54 2.84
C GLN A 196 27.91 -13.97 1.77
N THR A 197 26.63 -14.01 2.13
CA THR A 197 25.55 -14.25 1.16
C THR A 197 24.75 -12.96 0.94
N THR A 198 24.56 -12.57 -0.31
CA THR A 198 23.66 -11.50 -0.71
C THR A 198 22.38 -12.11 -1.25
N ILE A 199 21.26 -11.77 -0.64
CA ILE A 199 19.90 -12.13 -1.06
C ILE A 199 19.34 -10.94 -1.82
N THR A 200 18.88 -11.15 -3.04
CA THR A 200 18.21 -10.14 -3.86
C THR A 200 16.84 -10.63 -4.30
N TRP A 201 15.87 -9.72 -4.45
CA TRP A 201 14.56 -10.07 -5.00
C TRP A 201 13.92 -8.92 -5.78
N THR A 202 12.94 -9.23 -6.63
CA THR A 202 12.11 -8.21 -7.27
C THR A 202 11.21 -7.56 -6.22
N ALA A 203 11.44 -6.29 -5.90
CA ALA A 203 10.64 -5.53 -4.94
C ALA A 203 9.51 -4.76 -5.66
N GLY A 204 8.30 -4.90 -5.13
CA GLY A 204 7.14 -4.13 -5.56
C GLY A 204 7.10 -2.76 -4.88
N PRO A 205 6.64 -1.71 -5.58
CA PRO A 205 6.54 -0.37 -5.01
C PRO A 205 5.66 -0.32 -3.75
N GLY A 206 6.13 0.34 -2.69
CA GLY A 206 5.36 0.58 -1.46
C GLY A 206 5.25 -0.62 -0.50
N ARG A 207 5.80 -1.79 -0.88
CA ARG A 207 5.76 -3.03 -0.10
C ARG A 207 6.89 -3.13 0.92
N ILE A 208 6.61 -3.76 2.06
CA ILE A 208 7.65 -4.07 3.05
C ILE A 208 8.01 -5.54 2.99
N TYR A 209 9.31 -5.80 2.96
CA TYR A 209 9.85 -7.15 2.93
C TYR A 209 10.64 -7.46 4.18
N ARG A 210 10.70 -8.75 4.50
CA ARG A 210 11.57 -9.29 5.55
C ARG A 210 12.31 -10.49 5.01
N ALA A 211 13.63 -10.42 5.05
CA ALA A 211 14.49 -11.56 4.74
C ALA A 211 14.73 -12.37 6.01
N GLN A 212 14.59 -13.69 5.89
CA GLN A 212 14.73 -14.64 7.00
C GLN A 212 15.58 -15.83 6.58
N TYR A 213 16.15 -16.51 7.57
CA TYR A 213 16.96 -17.70 7.36
C TYR A 213 16.63 -18.84 8.32
N LYS A 214 17.11 -20.03 7.96
CA LYS A 214 17.21 -21.25 8.77
C LYS A 214 18.49 -21.99 8.40
N ASP A 215 19.05 -22.73 9.35
CA ASP A 215 20.23 -23.58 9.13
C ASP A 215 19.83 -25.03 8.82
N ASP A 216 18.58 -25.41 9.10
CA ASP A 216 18.02 -26.71 8.74
C ASP A 216 16.54 -26.54 8.33
N LEU A 217 16.14 -27.18 7.21
CA LEU A 217 14.74 -27.17 6.76
C LEU A 217 13.78 -27.83 7.76
N ASN A 218 14.28 -28.66 8.66
CA ASN A 218 13.50 -29.29 9.72
C ASN A 218 13.24 -28.34 10.91
N GLU A 219 13.92 -27.20 11.00
CA GLU A 219 13.62 -26.19 12.01
C GLU A 219 12.21 -25.64 11.82
N THR A 220 11.50 -25.40 12.91
CA THR A 220 10.14 -24.85 12.86
C THR A 220 10.16 -23.33 12.68
N ALA A 221 11.08 -22.63 13.36
CA ALA A 221 11.12 -21.17 13.42
C ALA A 221 12.09 -20.56 12.39
N TRP A 222 11.64 -19.54 11.65
CA TRP A 222 12.51 -18.72 10.80
C TRP A 222 13.12 -17.58 11.60
N HIS A 223 14.40 -17.31 11.39
CA HIS A 223 15.12 -16.23 12.04
C HIS A 223 15.23 -15.02 11.12
N ASN A 224 15.07 -13.80 11.65
CA ASN A 224 15.22 -12.59 10.86
C ASN A 224 16.70 -12.31 10.58
N LEU A 225 17.03 -11.93 9.35
CA LEU A 225 18.35 -11.40 9.05
C LEU A 225 18.49 -10.00 9.66
N SER A 226 19.61 -9.76 10.34
CA SER A 226 19.89 -8.50 11.04
C SER A 226 20.46 -7.40 10.15
N GLY A 227 20.79 -7.71 8.89
CA GLY A 227 21.45 -6.79 7.95
C GLY A 227 20.57 -5.67 7.39
N GLY A 228 19.29 -5.60 7.79
CA GLY A 228 18.31 -4.70 7.19
C GLY A 228 17.93 -5.12 5.77
N VAL A 229 16.86 -4.55 5.26
CA VAL A 229 16.41 -4.73 3.87
C VAL A 229 16.62 -3.40 3.16
N GLY A 230 17.52 -3.38 2.18
CA GLY A 230 17.69 -2.25 1.27
C GLY A 230 16.83 -2.44 0.03
N ILE A 231 16.38 -1.35 -0.58
CA ILE A 231 15.68 -1.35 -1.88
C ILE A 231 16.45 -0.43 -2.83
N ASP A 232 16.83 -0.94 -4.00
CA ASP A 232 17.43 -0.19 -5.11
C ASP A 232 16.57 -0.36 -6.36
N GLY A 233 15.81 0.69 -6.70
CA GLY A 233 14.77 0.61 -7.74
C GLY A 233 13.74 -0.47 -7.42
N ASN A 234 13.61 -1.47 -8.30
CA ASN A 234 12.75 -2.64 -8.10
C ASN A 234 13.52 -3.85 -7.56
N THR A 235 14.70 -3.65 -6.97
CA THR A 235 15.51 -4.74 -6.39
C THR A 235 15.62 -4.59 -4.89
N GLY A 236 15.02 -5.50 -4.14
CA GLY A 236 15.29 -5.64 -2.72
C GLY A 236 16.59 -6.41 -2.48
N ILE A 237 17.34 -6.01 -1.47
CA ILE A 237 18.67 -6.52 -1.16
C ILE A 237 18.80 -6.72 0.36
N CYS A 238 19.30 -7.87 0.77
CA CYS A 238 19.68 -8.15 2.15
C CYS A 238 21.01 -8.92 2.18
N VAL A 239 21.85 -8.65 3.17
CA VAL A 239 23.16 -9.29 3.29
C VAL A 239 23.23 -10.11 4.58
N ASP A 240 23.55 -11.39 4.43
CA ASP A 240 23.87 -12.30 5.53
C ASP A 240 25.39 -12.44 5.68
N ASN A 241 25.92 -11.82 6.74
CA ASN A 241 27.33 -11.92 7.12
C ASN A 241 27.64 -13.16 7.98
N SER A 242 26.62 -13.78 8.57
CA SER A 242 26.76 -14.99 9.39
C SER A 242 26.76 -16.26 8.55
N ALA A 243 26.36 -16.16 7.27
CA ALA A 243 26.86 -16.88 6.09
C ALA A 243 27.82 -18.07 6.32
N GLY A 244 29.05 -17.72 6.65
CA GLY A 244 30.17 -18.67 6.74
C GLY A 244 30.18 -19.54 8.00
N ASP A 245 29.37 -19.22 9.00
CA ASP A 245 29.36 -19.94 10.29
C ASP A 245 28.49 -21.21 10.27
N SER A 246 27.76 -21.45 9.17
CA SER A 246 26.85 -22.60 9.03
C SER A 246 27.29 -23.53 7.90
N ASN A 247 26.99 -24.82 8.04
CA ASN A 247 27.24 -25.82 6.99
C ASN A 247 26.25 -25.71 5.82
N GLN A 248 25.06 -25.18 6.05
CA GLN A 248 24.03 -24.95 5.04
C GLN A 248 23.11 -23.81 5.50
N ARG A 249 22.59 -23.01 4.57
CA ARG A 249 21.65 -21.93 4.89
C ARG A 249 20.50 -21.92 3.91
N PHE A 250 19.29 -21.76 4.42
CA PHE A 250 18.07 -21.59 3.65
C PHE A 250 17.53 -20.18 3.89
N TYR A 251 17.02 -19.56 2.84
CA TYR A 251 16.51 -18.20 2.89
C TYR A 251 15.07 -18.15 2.41
N ARG A 252 14.31 -17.20 2.96
CA ARG A 252 13.06 -16.75 2.37
C ARG A 252 12.93 -15.25 2.52
N VAL A 253 12.12 -14.66 1.65
CA VAL A 253 11.67 -13.28 1.77
C VAL A 253 10.16 -13.32 1.93
N THR A 254 9.64 -12.65 2.95
CA THR A 254 8.20 -12.54 3.21
C THR A 254 7.77 -11.09 3.03
N LEU A 255 6.60 -10.89 2.42
CA LEU A 255 5.87 -9.64 2.54
C LEU A 255 5.45 -9.47 4.00
N VAL A 256 5.73 -8.31 4.59
CA VAL A 256 5.29 -7.96 5.95
C VAL A 256 3.99 -7.18 5.89
N GLU A 257 3.86 -6.31 4.89
CA GLU A 257 2.71 -5.44 4.57
C GLU A 257 2.63 -5.21 3.07
#